data_AF-A0AAI8CLL4-F1
#
_entry.id   AF-A0AAI8CLL4-F1
#
_cell.length_a   1.000
_cell.length_b   1.000
_cell.length_c   1.000
_cell.angle_alpha   90.00
_cell.angle_beta   90.00
_cell.angle_gamma   90.00
#
_symmetry.space_group_name_H-M   'P 1'
#
loop_
_entity.id
_entity.type
_entity.pdbx_description
1 polymer ?
#
loop_
_entity_poly.entity_id
_entity_poly.type
_entity_poly.pdbx_seq_one_letter_code
_entity_poly.pdbx_strand_id
1 'polypeptide(L)'
;METLEFKDGDKIIEKDKKEPYVYIVKSGKVKVSLGAYETILSEELPDVFGLEALVDEPYTETCIAVGDVKVIRCEKNEFKDIYVKTEVGKEALKSFMRRTAKALGWL
;
A
#
# COMPACT_ATOMS: atom_id res chain seq x y z
N MET A 1 8.26 -10.10 8.47
CA MET A 1 7.12 -9.17 8.66
C MET A 1 7.28 -8.49 9.99
N GLU A 2 7.03 -7.18 10.05
CA GLU A 2 7.04 -6.42 11.30
C GLU A 2 5.92 -5.39 11.32
N THR A 3 5.52 -4.97 12.52
CA THR A 3 4.59 -3.84 12.67
C THR A 3 5.39 -2.54 12.79
N LEU A 4 5.07 -1.57 11.94
CA LEU A 4 5.63 -0.22 12.02
C LEU A 4 4.54 0.77 12.44
N GLU A 5 4.96 1.82 13.16
CA GLU A 5 4.09 2.90 13.61
C GLU A 5 4.60 4.22 13.03
N PHE A 6 3.67 5.04 12.54
CA PHE A 6 3.93 6.33 11.91
C PHE A 6 3.05 7.41 12.54
N LYS A 7 3.58 8.62 12.63
CA LYS A 7 2.90 9.83 13.08
C LYS A 7 2.29 10.60 11.91
N ASP A 8 1.40 11.53 12.24
CA ASP A 8 0.75 12.37 11.24
C ASP A 8 1.79 13.08 10.36
N GLY A 9 1.62 12.98 9.05
CA GLY A 9 2.53 13.57 8.07
C GLY A 9 3.79 12.75 7.76
N ASP A 10 4.05 11.64 8.46
CA ASP A 10 5.20 10.79 8.15
C ASP A 10 5.05 10.16 6.76
N LYS A 11 6.14 10.19 5.98
CA LYS A 11 6.22 9.53 4.68
C LYS A 11 6.53 8.04 4.88
N ILE A 12 5.63 7.17 4.41
CA ILE A 12 5.78 5.71 4.52
C ILE A 12 6.49 5.14 3.28
N ILE A 13 6.04 5.51 2.08
CA ILE A 13 6.73 5.21 0.82
C ILE A 13 6.83 6.47 -0.04
N GLU A 14 7.88 6.49 -0.86
CA GLU A 14 8.22 7.61 -1.74
C GLU A 14 8.23 7.16 -3.19
N LYS A 15 7.56 7.93 -4.05
CA LYS A 15 7.55 7.67 -5.48
C LYS A 15 8.98 7.59 -6.03
N ASP A 16 9.18 6.73 -7.02
CA ASP A 16 10.44 6.44 -7.71
C ASP A 16 11.51 5.77 -6.82
N LYS A 17 11.24 5.59 -5.52
CA LYS A 17 12.09 4.77 -4.64
C LYS A 17 11.79 3.30 -4.87
N LYS A 18 12.86 2.50 -4.96
CA LYS A 18 12.77 1.04 -5.11
C LYS A 18 13.14 0.35 -3.80
N GLU A 19 12.17 -0.33 -3.21
CA GLU A 19 12.35 -1.09 -1.98
C GLU A 19 11.59 -2.43 -2.08
N PRO A 20 12.03 -3.49 -1.36
CA PRO A 20 11.44 -4.82 -1.48
C PRO A 20 10.19 -5.02 -0.61
N TYR A 21 9.55 -3.92 -0.18
CA TYR A 21 8.53 -3.95 0.86
C TYR A 21 7.13 -3.65 0.33
N VAL A 22 6.17 -4.43 0.85
CA VAL A 22 4.74 -4.23 0.73
C VAL A 22 4.17 -3.90 2.11
N TYR A 23 3.15 -3.05 2.15
CA TYR A 23 2.58 -2.57 3.40
C TYR A 23 1.08 -2.84 3.46
N ILE A 24 0.62 -3.32 4.61
CA ILE A 24 -0.81 -3.58 4.89
C ILE A 24 -1.24 -2.63 6.00
N VAL A 25 -2.33 -1.88 5.78
CA VAL A 25 -2.88 -0.99 6.81
C VAL A 25 -3.49 -1.84 7.92
N LYS A 26 -3.00 -1.65 9.15
CA LYS A 26 -3.52 -2.35 10.34
C LYS A 26 -4.48 -1.47 11.14
N SER A 27 -4.21 -0.18 11.22
CA SER A 27 -5.07 0.83 11.85
C SER A 27 -4.68 2.23 11.40
N GLY A 28 -5.64 3.15 11.36
CA GLY A 28 -5.41 4.54 10.93
C GLY A 28 -5.50 4.72 9.42
N LYS A 29 -5.18 5.92 8.93
CA LYS A 29 -5.42 6.33 7.55
C LYS A 29 -4.12 6.65 6.82
N VAL A 30 -3.99 6.18 5.59
CA VAL A 30 -2.85 6.49 4.72
C VAL A 30 -3.35 7.22 3.49
N LYS A 31 -2.84 8.43 3.25
CA LYS A 31 -3.05 9.14 1.99
C LYS A 31 -2.09 8.60 0.95
N VAL A 32 -2.64 8.13 -0.17
CA VAL A 32 -1.89 7.62 -1.32
C VAL A 32 -2.06 8.59 -2.48
N SER A 33 -0.95 9.04 -3.04
CA SER A 33 -0.92 9.92 -4.21
C SER A 33 -0.23 9.20 -5.38
N LEU A 34 -0.98 8.98 -6.47
CA LEU A 34 -0.54 8.33 -7.71
C LEU A 34 -0.79 9.27 -8.89
N GLY A 35 0.25 9.98 -9.33
CA GLY A 35 0.09 11.05 -10.32
C GLY A 35 -0.81 12.18 -9.80
N ALA A 36 -1.89 12.50 -10.52
CA ALA A 36 -2.89 13.47 -10.09
C ALA A 36 -4.02 12.87 -9.22
N TYR A 37 -4.02 11.55 -9.04
CA TYR A 37 -5.04 10.84 -8.27
C TYR A 37 -4.61 10.73 -6.80
N GLU A 38 -5.51 11.06 -5.88
CA GLU A 38 -5.34 10.84 -4.45
C GLU A 38 -6.47 9.97 -3.88
N THR A 39 -6.15 9.11 -2.92
CA THR A 39 -7.13 8.34 -2.16
C THR A 39 -6.67 8.13 -0.72
N ILE A 40 -7.62 7.81 0.16
CA ILE A 40 -7.33 7.37 1.53
C ILE A 40 -7.51 5.86 1.60
N LEU A 41 -6.53 5.18 2.19
CA LEU A 41 -6.60 3.79 2.63
C LEU A 41 -6.85 3.76 4.14
N SER A 42 -7.58 2.77 4.62
CA SER A 42 -7.88 2.60 6.06
C SER A 42 -7.99 1.13 6.44
N GLU A 43 -8.19 0.86 7.74
CA GLU A 43 -8.41 -0.47 8.28
C GLU A 43 -9.80 -1.05 7.98
N GLU A 44 -10.71 -0.27 7.37
CA GLU A 44 -12.07 -0.74 7.05
C GLU A 44 -12.06 -1.83 5.98
N LEU A 45 -11.02 -1.87 5.16
CA LEU A 45 -10.75 -2.90 4.17
C LEU A 45 -9.30 -3.39 4.35
N PRO A 46 -8.97 -4.61 3.89
CA PRO A 46 -7.57 -5.05 3.81
C PRO A 46 -6.83 -4.25 2.73
N ASP A 47 -6.53 -3.00 3.03
CA ASP A 47 -5.87 -2.09 2.12
C ASP A 47 -4.35 -2.28 2.17
N VAL A 48 -3.78 -2.37 0.97
CA VAL A 48 -2.36 -2.66 0.73
C VAL A 48 -1.80 -1.64 -0.24
N PHE A 49 -0.53 -1.26 -0.06
CA PHE A 49 0.21 -0.34 -0.92
C PHE A 49 1.67 -0.77 -1.07
N GLY A 50 2.35 -0.21 -2.08
CA GLY A 50 3.71 -0.60 -2.47
C GLY A 50 3.78 -1.95 -3.18
N LEU A 51 2.74 -2.34 -3.93
CA LEU A 51 2.69 -3.63 -4.62
C LEU A 51 3.73 -3.77 -5.75
N GLU A 52 4.31 -2.67 -6.23
CA GLU A 52 5.40 -2.65 -7.20
C GLU A 52 6.63 -3.45 -6.71
N ALA A 53 6.82 -3.53 -5.39
CA ALA A 53 7.86 -4.37 -4.78
C ALA A 53 7.73 -5.85 -5.16
N LEU A 54 6.53 -6.34 -5.52
CA LEU A 54 6.32 -7.74 -5.93
C LEU A 54 6.93 -8.09 -7.28
N VAL A 55 7.10 -7.08 -8.15
CA VAL A 55 7.66 -7.18 -9.51
C VAL A 55 9.02 -6.49 -9.63
N ASP A 56 9.63 -6.11 -8.49
CA ASP A 56 10.92 -5.45 -8.41
C ASP A 56 10.98 -4.11 -9.19
N GLU A 57 9.88 -3.37 -9.23
CA GLU A 57 9.79 -2.03 -9.84
C GLU A 57 9.81 -0.92 -8.77
N PRO A 58 10.21 0.32 -9.11
CA PRO A 58 10.05 1.48 -8.23
C PRO A 58 8.59 1.76 -7.88
N TYR A 59 8.34 2.34 -6.71
CA TYR A 59 6.98 2.75 -6.34
C TYR A 59 6.44 3.82 -7.29
N THR A 60 5.20 3.63 -7.74
CA THR A 60 4.51 4.65 -8.56
C THR A 60 3.79 5.70 -7.71
N GLU A 61 3.58 5.38 -6.43
CA GLU A 61 2.78 6.13 -5.48
C GLU A 61 3.63 6.69 -4.32
N THR A 62 3.20 7.81 -3.74
CA THR A 62 3.72 8.32 -2.46
C THR A 62 2.65 8.11 -1.40
N CYS A 63 3.03 7.57 -0.24
CA CYS A 63 2.11 7.33 0.87
C CYS A 63 2.52 8.10 2.11
N ILE A 64 1.56 8.82 2.69
CA ILE A 64 1.75 9.66 3.87
C ILE A 64 0.73 9.24 4.93
N ALA A 65 1.17 9.11 6.18
CA ALA A 65 0.30 8.85 7.31
C ALA A 65 -0.62 10.05 7.59
N VAL A 66 -1.90 9.77 7.87
CA VAL A 66 -2.91 10.77 8.28
C VAL A 66 -3.37 10.40 9.69
N GLY A 67 -2.86 11.14 10.67
CA GLY A 67 -2.92 10.78 12.08
C GLY A 67 -1.92 9.67 12.45
N ASP A 68 -2.14 9.03 13.59
CA ASP A 68 -1.37 7.86 14.01
C ASP A 68 -1.75 6.64 13.15
N VAL A 69 -0.76 6.01 12.52
CA VAL A 69 -0.95 4.87 11.62
C VAL A 69 -0.10 3.69 12.10
N LYS A 70 -0.68 2.49 12.02
CA LYS A 70 0.08 1.24 12.13
C LYS A 70 -0.06 0.44 10.86
N VAL A 71 1.06 -0.09 10.38
CA VAL A 71 1.11 -0.95 9.20
C VAL A 71 1.89 -2.23 9.50
N ILE A 72 1.58 -3.29 8.76
CA ILE A 72 2.45 -4.47 8.67
C ILE A 72 3.33 -4.27 7.44
N ARG A 73 4.66 -4.26 7.64
CA ARG A 73 5.64 -4.29 6.56
C ARG A 73 6.05 -5.73 6.29
N CYS A 74 5.98 -6.13 5.03
CA CYS A 74 6.34 -7.46 4.55
C CYS A 74 7.36 -7.35 3.42
N GLU A 75 8.32 -8.26 3.35
CA GLU A 75 9.06 -8.46 2.10
C GLU A 75 8.20 -9.16 1.04
N LYS A 76 8.59 -9.05 -0.24
CA LYS A 76 7.83 -9.61 -1.37
C LYS A 76 7.45 -11.10 -1.21
N ASN A 77 8.37 -11.92 -0.69
CA ASN A 77 8.11 -13.36 -0.52
C ASN A 77 7.18 -13.64 0.67
N GLU A 78 7.33 -12.87 1.75
CA GLU A 78 6.44 -12.95 2.91
C GLU A 78 5.02 -12.54 2.54
N PHE A 79 4.87 -11.49 1.73
CA PHE A 79 3.56 -11.06 1.22
C PHE A 79 2.93 -12.12 0.31
N LYS A 80 3.72 -12.74 -0.59
CA LYS A 80 3.22 -13.83 -1.46
C LYS A 80 2.72 -15.03 -0.66
N ASP A 81 3.38 -15.37 0.44
CA ASP A 81 2.93 -16.46 1.33
C ASP A 81 1.59 -16.15 2.02
N ILE A 82 1.31 -14.88 2.35
CA ILE A 82 -0.01 -14.43 2.82
C ILE A 82 -1.04 -14.47 1.68
N TYR A 83 -0.65 -13.94 0.53
CA TYR A 83 -1.48 -13.76 -0.65
C TYR A 83 -2.10 -15.08 -1.13
N VAL A 84 -1.32 -16.15 -1.15
CA VAL A 84 -1.76 -17.49 -1.61
C VAL A 84 -2.75 -18.15 -0.65
N LYS A 85 -2.72 -17.78 0.64
CA LYS A 85 -3.44 -18.50 1.71
C LYS A 85 -4.72 -17.80 2.18
N THR A 86 -4.97 -16.57 1.75
CA THR A 86 -6.02 -15.72 2.35
C THR A 86 -6.78 -14.88 1.32
N GLU A 87 -8.02 -14.52 1.64
CA GLU A 87 -8.82 -13.58 0.82
C GLU A 87 -8.20 -12.16 0.78
N VAL A 88 -7.31 -11.85 1.71
CA VAL A 88 -6.54 -10.58 1.79
C VAL A 88 -5.78 -10.31 0.49
N GLY A 89 -5.17 -11.34 -0.11
CA GLY A 89 -4.42 -11.18 -1.35
C GLY A 89 -5.30 -10.72 -2.52
N LYS A 90 -6.48 -11.34 -2.67
CA LYS A 90 -7.43 -10.99 -3.74
C LYS A 90 -7.95 -9.56 -3.59
N GLU A 91 -8.31 -9.16 -2.37
CA GLU A 91 -8.80 -7.81 -2.10
C GLU A 91 -7.69 -6.75 -2.25
N ALA A 92 -6.45 -7.05 -1.86
CA ALA A 92 -5.30 -6.18 -2.10
C ALA A 92 -5.09 -5.89 -3.59
N LEU A 93 -5.13 -6.93 -4.43
CA LEU A 93 -5.00 -6.77 -5.88
C LEU A 93 -6.18 -5.99 -6.47
N LYS A 94 -7.41 -6.25 -6.02
CA LYS A 94 -8.58 -5.47 -6.46
C LYS A 94 -8.48 -4.00 -6.06
N SER A 95 -8.07 -3.71 -4.82
CA SER A 95 -7.88 -2.35 -4.31
C SER A 95 -6.87 -1.60 -5.18
N PHE A 96 -5.70 -2.19 -5.44
CA PHE A 96 -4.70 -1.61 -6.33
C PHE A 96 -5.20 -1.41 -7.76
N MET A 97 -5.77 -2.44 -8.39
CA MET A 97 -6.30 -2.34 -9.76
C MET A 97 -7.34 -1.22 -9.88
N ARG A 98 -8.18 -1.02 -8.84
CA ARG A 98 -9.15 0.08 -8.79
C ARG A 98 -8.47 1.44 -8.70
N ARG A 99 -7.41 1.59 -7.89
CA ARG A 99 -6.63 2.84 -7.81
C ARG A 99 -5.97 3.16 -9.15
N THR A 100 -5.33 2.17 -9.76
CA THR A 100 -4.63 2.32 -11.04
C THR A 100 -5.61 2.66 -12.17
N ALA A 101 -6.75 1.98 -12.26
CA ALA A 101 -7.76 2.27 -13.29
C ALA A 101 -8.28 3.71 -13.19
N LYS A 102 -8.54 4.21 -11.98
CA LYS A 102 -8.92 5.62 -11.75
C LYS A 102 -7.80 6.59 -12.13
N ALA A 103 -6.56 6.30 -11.73
CA ALA A 103 -5.41 7.15 -12.07
C ALA A 103 -5.18 7.23 -13.58
N LEU A 104 -5.51 6.18 -14.33
CA LEU A 104 -5.45 6.14 -15.80
C LEU A 104 -6.71 6.69 -16.50
N GLY A 105 -7.74 7.09 -15.75
CA GLY A 105 -9.00 7.62 -16.29
C GLY A 105 -9.88 6.57 -16.97
N TRP A 106 -9.72 5.28 -16.64
CA TRP A 106 -10.54 4.19 -17.18
C TRP A 106 -11.88 4.02 -16.46
N LEU A 107 -11.99 4.56 -15.24
CA LEU A 107 -13.15 4.58 -14.35
C LEU A 107 -13.26 5.95 -13.69
#